data_AF-A0A7X5DWT5-F1
#
_entry.id   AF-A0A7X5DWT5-F1
#
_cell.length_a   1.000
_cell.length_b   1.000
_cell.length_c   1.000
_cell.angle_alpha   90.00
_cell.angle_beta   90.00
_cell.angle_gamma   90.00
#
_symmetry.space_group_name_H-M   'P 1'
#
loop_
_entity.id
_entity.type
_entity.pdbx_description
1 polymer ?
#
loop_
_entity_poly.entity_id
_entity_poly.type
_entity_poly.pdbx_seq_one_letter_code
_entity_poly.pdbx_strand_id
1 'polypeptide(L)'
;MLRRDFFRQRIPYYRKDPALFAVEVLKFEPDGWQREALMDLAGNPKVSIKSGQGVGKTGLEAAALLWFLTCFSYPRVVATAPTKQQLHDVLWSELDKWMSRSPLLRKILKWTKTYIYMAGKEKRWFATARTATKPENMQGFHENNNSVFMLEYLNAESRI
;
A
#
# COMPACT_ATOMS: atom_id res chain seq x y z
N MET A 1 7.69 -2.10 26.96
CA MET A 1 6.89 -1.18 26.11
C MET A 1 6.14 -2.01 25.06
N LEU A 2 4.81 -1.91 24.98
CA LEU A 2 4.02 -2.67 24.01
C LEU A 2 4.38 -2.22 22.59
N ARG A 3 4.63 -3.16 21.66
CA ARG A 3 5.00 -2.87 20.25
C ARG A 3 4.05 -1.89 19.54
N ARG A 4 2.79 -1.81 20.00
CA ARG A 4 1.76 -0.89 19.49
C ARG A 4 2.03 0.57 19.89
N ASP A 5 2.47 0.83 21.11
CA ASP A 5 2.72 2.20 21.59
C ASP A 5 3.97 2.79 20.93
N PHE A 6 5.01 1.97 20.78
CA PHE A 6 6.20 2.32 20.01
C PHE A 6 5.83 2.70 18.57
N PHE A 7 5.03 1.88 17.89
CA PHE A 7 4.58 2.20 16.54
C PHE A 7 3.80 3.51 16.47
N ARG A 8 2.86 3.74 17.39
CA ARG A 8 2.08 5.00 17.44
C ARG A 8 2.96 6.23 17.59
N GLN A 9 4.00 6.17 18.41
CA GLN A 9 4.96 7.28 18.57
C GLN A 9 5.82 7.50 17.32
N ARG A 10 6.05 6.45 16.53
CA ARG A 10 6.85 6.49 15.31
C ARG A 10 6.07 6.93 14.07
N ILE A 11 4.74 6.82 14.07
CA ILE A 11 3.87 7.23 12.94
C ILE A 11 4.22 8.63 12.38
N PRO A 12 4.43 9.69 13.19
CA PRO A 12 4.77 11.01 12.65
C PRO A 12 6.07 11.04 11.84
N TYR A 13 7.03 10.17 12.16
CA TYR A 13 8.28 10.02 11.43
C TYR A 13 8.04 9.21 10.15
N TYR A 14 7.35 8.08 10.24
CA TYR A 14 7.01 7.26 9.08
C TYR A 14 6.16 8.00 8.04
N ARG A 15 5.28 8.91 8.45
CA ARG A 15 4.53 9.76 7.51
C ARG A 15 5.43 10.69 6.68
N LYS A 16 6.55 11.12 7.24
CA LYS A 16 7.53 12.00 6.57
C LYS A 16 8.59 11.21 5.82
N ASP A 17 8.87 9.98 6.26
CA ASP A 17 9.86 9.08 5.69
C ASP A 17 9.28 7.65 5.56
N PRO A 18 8.57 7.37 4.45
CA PRO A 18 8.09 6.02 4.15
C PRO A 18 9.21 5.01 3.90
N ALA A 19 10.42 5.45 3.52
CA ALA A 19 11.56 4.54 3.39
C ALA A 19 11.99 4.01 4.78
N LEU A 20 11.94 4.86 5.81
CA LEU A 20 12.15 4.45 7.20
C LEU A 20 11.10 3.41 7.65
N PHE A 21 9.84 3.58 7.26
CA PHE A 21 8.79 2.58 7.52
C PHE A 21 9.11 1.23 6.86
N ALA A 22 9.51 1.25 5.59
CA ALA A 22 9.89 0.06 4.84
C ALA A 22 10.99 -0.72 5.57
N VAL A 23 12.06 -0.04 6.00
CA VAL A 23 13.18 -0.68 6.70
C VAL A 23 12.78 -1.19 8.07
N GLU A 24 12.14 -0.36 8.90
CA GLU A 24 11.91 -0.70 10.30
C GLU A 24 10.77 -1.69 10.50
N VAL A 25 9.66 -1.50 9.76
CA VAL A 25 8.40 -2.20 9.96
C VAL A 25 8.28 -3.40 9.04
N LEU A 26 8.66 -3.26 7.76
CA LEU A 26 8.52 -4.33 6.76
C LEU A 26 9.78 -5.20 6.60
N LYS A 27 10.94 -4.73 7.09
CA LYS A 27 12.24 -5.33 6.78
C LYS A 27 12.47 -5.39 5.27
N PHE A 28 12.06 -4.32 4.60
CA PHE A 28 12.28 -4.07 3.17
C PHE A 28 13.40 -3.03 3.07
N GLU A 29 14.47 -3.35 2.35
CA GLU A 29 15.59 -2.45 2.10
C GLU A 29 15.40 -1.85 0.69
N PRO A 30 14.87 -0.62 0.57
CA PRO A 30 14.69 0.00 -0.72
C PRO A 30 16.05 0.32 -1.34
N ASP A 31 16.21 0.04 -2.64
CA ASP A 31 17.32 0.58 -3.42
C ASP A 31 17.19 2.11 -3.60
N GLY A 32 18.17 2.74 -4.25
CA GLY A 32 18.22 4.20 -4.38
C GLY A 32 16.95 4.80 -4.99
N TRP A 33 16.49 4.25 -6.12
CA TRP A 33 15.32 4.78 -6.83
C TRP A 33 14.01 4.43 -6.10
N GLN A 34 13.91 3.27 -5.44
CA GLN A 34 12.76 2.91 -4.60
C GLN A 34 12.64 3.87 -3.42
N ARG A 35 13.77 4.24 -2.81
CA ARG A 35 13.81 5.22 -1.73
C ARG A 35 13.33 6.58 -2.22
N GLU A 36 13.84 7.06 -3.35
CA GLU A 36 13.38 8.31 -3.97
C GLU A 36 11.88 8.28 -4.24
N ALA A 37 11.37 7.21 -4.84
CA ALA A 37 9.96 7.05 -5.12
C ALA A 37 9.09 7.01 -3.85
N LEU A 38 9.54 6.36 -2.77
CA LEU A 38 8.85 6.41 -1.48
C LEU A 38 8.83 7.85 -0.94
N MET A 39 9.95 8.56 -0.97
CA MET A 39 10.02 9.94 -0.49
C MET A 39 9.12 10.88 -1.32
N ASP A 40 9.06 10.68 -2.64
CA ASP A 40 8.15 11.42 -3.52
C ASP A 40 6.68 11.21 -3.12
N LEU A 41 6.29 9.99 -2.72
CA LEU A 41 4.93 9.70 -2.25
C LEU A 41 4.56 10.44 -0.96
N ALA A 42 5.54 10.76 -0.10
CA ALA A 42 5.29 11.54 1.12
C ALA A 42 5.12 13.04 0.83
N GLY A 43 5.80 13.55 -0.20
CA GLY A 43 5.78 14.97 -0.56
C GLY A 43 4.71 15.37 -1.57
N ASN A 44 4.22 14.43 -2.39
CA ASN A 44 3.38 14.74 -3.54
C ASN A 44 2.02 14.00 -3.49
N PRO A 45 0.91 14.66 -3.86
CA PRO A 45 -0.40 14.02 -3.91
C PRO A 45 -0.54 13.03 -5.08
N LYS A 46 0.34 13.12 -6.09
CA LYS A 46 0.38 12.25 -7.27
C LYS A 46 1.82 11.96 -7.64
N VAL A 47 2.16 10.69 -7.76
CA VAL A 47 3.48 10.21 -8.20
C VAL A 47 3.27 9.21 -9.31
N SER A 48 4.05 9.32 -10.37
CA SER A 48 4.03 8.36 -11.49
C SER A 48 5.42 7.79 -11.69
N ILE A 49 5.53 6.47 -11.69
CA ILE A 49 6.80 5.75 -11.82
C ILE A 49 6.78 4.99 -13.15
N LYS A 50 7.59 5.44 -14.12
CA LYS A 50 7.69 4.83 -15.44
C LYS A 50 7.98 3.33 -15.37
N SER A 51 7.32 2.52 -16.20
CA SER A 51 7.43 1.06 -16.22
C SER A 51 8.86 0.57 -16.52
N GLY A 52 9.20 -0.59 -15.96
CA GLY A 52 10.52 -1.23 -16.02
C GLY A 52 10.40 -2.64 -15.45
N GLN A 53 10.83 -3.66 -16.19
CA GLN A 53 10.68 -5.06 -15.80
C GLN A 53 11.75 -5.47 -14.78
N GLY A 54 11.39 -6.28 -13.78
CA GLY A 54 12.35 -6.91 -12.87
C GLY A 54 12.99 -6.00 -11.80
N VAL A 55 12.67 -4.71 -11.77
CA VAL A 55 13.33 -3.74 -10.85
C VAL A 55 12.76 -3.73 -9.43
N GLY A 56 11.77 -4.58 -9.10
CA GLY A 56 11.20 -4.65 -7.75
C GLY A 56 10.04 -3.67 -7.47
N LYS A 57 9.39 -3.13 -8.50
CA LYS A 57 8.22 -2.23 -8.38
C LYS A 57 7.10 -2.75 -7.51
N THR A 58 6.74 -4.02 -7.65
CA THR A 58 5.65 -4.61 -6.86
C THR A 58 5.99 -4.60 -5.37
N GLY A 59 7.25 -4.81 -5.01
CA GLY A 59 7.71 -4.69 -3.63
C GLY A 59 7.56 -3.26 -3.11
N LEU A 60 7.93 -2.27 -3.94
CA LEU A 60 7.72 -0.85 -3.66
C LEU A 60 6.24 -0.48 -3.48
N GLU A 61 5.36 -0.93 -4.40
CA GLU A 61 3.91 -0.70 -4.35
C GLU A 61 3.29 -1.35 -3.10
N ALA A 62 3.71 -2.56 -2.76
CA ALA A 62 3.30 -3.25 -1.56
C ALA A 62 3.73 -2.49 -0.30
N ALA A 63 4.98 -2.00 -0.27
CA ALA A 63 5.49 -1.19 0.83
C ALA A 63 4.72 0.12 0.98
N ALA A 64 4.46 0.83 -0.12
CA ALA A 64 3.68 2.05 -0.14
C ALA A 64 2.24 1.84 0.33
N LEU A 65 1.58 0.75 -0.12
CA LEU A 65 0.22 0.41 0.31
C LEU A 65 0.18 0.13 1.82
N LEU A 66 1.09 -0.67 2.36
CA LEU A 66 1.13 -0.99 3.79
C LEU A 66 1.47 0.24 4.63
N TRP A 67 2.38 1.09 4.15
CA TRP A 67 2.70 2.38 4.77
C TRP A 67 1.45 3.24 4.89
N PHE A 68 0.76 3.47 3.77
CA PHE A 68 -0.42 4.33 3.76
C PHE A 68 -1.55 3.75 4.62
N LEU A 69 -1.79 2.44 4.50
CA LEU A 69 -2.80 1.73 5.27
C LEU A 69 -2.52 1.78 6.78
N THR A 70 -1.28 1.88 7.24
CA THR A 70 -0.96 1.76 8.67
C THR A 70 -0.62 3.09 9.34
N CYS A 71 -0.12 4.05 8.57
CA CYS A 71 0.34 5.33 9.10
C CYS A 71 -0.77 6.40 9.07
N PHE A 72 -1.82 6.25 8.27
CA PHE A 72 -2.92 7.22 8.18
C PHE A 72 -4.18 6.69 8.87
N SER A 73 -5.06 7.60 9.30
CA SER A 73 -6.30 7.23 10.01
C SER A 73 -7.44 7.00 9.02
N TYR A 74 -8.09 5.85 9.13
CA TYR A 74 -9.20 5.45 8.25
C TYR A 74 -8.94 5.56 6.73
N PRO A 75 -7.74 5.19 6.23
CA PRO A 75 -7.48 5.21 4.80
C PRO A 75 -8.31 4.15 4.06
N ARG A 76 -8.72 4.52 2.85
CA ARG A 76 -9.23 3.59 1.83
C ARG A 76 -8.22 3.51 0.71
N VAL A 77 -7.57 2.36 0.57
CA VAL A 77 -6.60 2.14 -0.50
C VAL A 77 -7.22 1.32 -1.61
N VAL A 78 -7.10 1.80 -2.85
CA VAL A 78 -7.60 1.12 -4.04
C VAL A 78 -6.41 0.80 -4.93
N ALA A 79 -6.12 -0.48 -5.09
CA ALA A 79 -5.16 -0.93 -6.09
C ALA A 79 -5.93 -1.29 -7.37
N THR A 80 -5.49 -0.76 -8.50
CA THR A 80 -6.10 -0.99 -9.80
C THR A 80 -5.13 -1.69 -10.75
N ALA A 81 -5.66 -2.53 -11.61
CA ALA A 81 -4.94 -3.16 -12.72
C ALA A 81 -5.93 -3.47 -13.85
N PRO A 82 -5.45 -3.89 -15.04
CA PRO A 82 -6.33 -4.39 -16.09
C PRO A 82 -7.19 -5.57 -15.61
N THR A 83 -6.61 -6.51 -14.85
CA THR A 83 -7.32 -7.67 -14.30
C THR A 83 -7.17 -7.80 -12.80
N LYS A 84 -8.21 -8.28 -12.09
CA LYS A 84 -8.10 -8.57 -10.65
C LYS A 84 -7.08 -9.69 -10.38
N GLN A 85 -6.95 -10.63 -11.31
CA GLN A 85 -6.05 -11.77 -11.17
C GLN A 85 -4.59 -11.31 -11.06
N GLN A 86 -4.16 -10.34 -11.88
CA GLN A 86 -2.82 -9.73 -11.77
C GLN A 86 -2.57 -9.13 -10.38
N LEU A 87 -3.56 -8.41 -9.82
CA LEU A 87 -3.43 -7.86 -8.46
C LEU A 87 -3.32 -8.95 -7.42
N HIS A 88 -4.17 -9.98 -7.51
CA HIS A 88 -4.20 -11.05 -6.52
C HIS A 88 -2.94 -11.92 -6.55
N ASP A 89 -2.46 -12.26 -7.75
CA ASP A 89 -1.31 -13.16 -7.90
C ASP A 89 0.02 -12.46 -7.61
N VAL A 90 0.12 -11.15 -7.90
CA VAL A 90 1.39 -10.42 -7.82
C VAL A 90 1.40 -9.48 -6.62
N LEU A 91 0.56 -8.44 -6.62
CA LEU A 91 0.59 -7.41 -5.57
C LEU A 91 0.13 -7.95 -4.20
N TRP A 92 -0.94 -8.74 -4.14
CA TRP A 92 -1.42 -9.34 -2.89
C TRP A 92 -0.42 -10.37 -2.34
N SER A 93 0.22 -11.17 -3.20
CA SER A 93 1.28 -12.07 -2.77
C SER A 93 2.48 -11.31 -2.17
N GLU A 94 2.92 -10.21 -2.77
CA GLU A 94 3.98 -9.37 -2.20
C GLU A 94 3.54 -8.71 -0.89
N LEU A 95 2.31 -8.22 -0.80
CA LEU A 95 1.76 -7.65 0.43
C LEU A 95 1.76 -8.65 1.59
N ASP A 96 1.34 -9.90 1.35
CA ASP A 96 1.37 -10.95 2.38
C ASP A 96 2.80 -11.26 2.81
N LYS A 97 3.74 -11.37 1.85
CA LYS A 97 5.17 -11.54 2.13
C LYS A 97 5.71 -10.45 3.06
N TRP A 98 5.49 -9.17 2.77
CA TRP A 98 5.99 -8.06 3.62
C TRP A 98 5.25 -7.95 4.95
N MET A 99 3.94 -8.20 4.96
CA MET A 99 3.15 -8.23 6.19
C MET A 99 3.61 -9.36 7.13
N SER A 100 3.92 -10.54 6.57
CA SER A 100 4.34 -11.72 7.34
C SER A 100 5.66 -11.50 8.10
N ARG A 101 6.55 -10.69 7.52
CA ARG A 101 7.83 -10.26 8.11
C ARG A 101 7.67 -9.27 9.27
N SER A 102 6.47 -8.69 9.43
CA SER A 102 6.19 -7.72 10.46
C SER A 102 5.29 -8.29 11.57
N PRO A 103 5.83 -8.60 12.77
CA PRO A 103 5.03 -9.05 13.90
C PRO A 103 3.99 -8.03 14.36
N LEU A 104 4.21 -6.75 14.04
CA LEU A 104 3.25 -5.68 14.31
C LEU A 104 2.07 -5.76 13.34
N LEU A 105 2.34 -5.81 12.03
CA LEU A 105 1.29 -5.76 11.02
C LEU A 105 0.35 -6.96 11.13
N ARG A 106 0.89 -8.17 11.39
CA ARG A 106 0.06 -9.37 11.65
C ARG A 106 -0.92 -9.22 12.82
N LYS A 107 -0.68 -8.31 13.76
CA LYS A 107 -1.54 -8.06 14.93
C LYS A 107 -2.57 -6.96 14.71
N ILE A 108 -2.35 -6.04 13.78
CA ILE A 108 -3.21 -4.87 13.57
C ILE A 108 -4.00 -4.99 12.25
N LEU A 109 -3.45 -5.66 11.24
CA LEU A 109 -4.11 -5.93 9.98
C LEU A 109 -4.72 -7.33 9.96
N LYS A 110 -5.80 -7.47 9.22
CA LYS A 110 -6.45 -8.73 8.87
C LYS A 110 -6.51 -8.85 7.36
N TRP A 111 -6.26 -10.06 6.90
CA TRP A 111 -6.17 -10.42 5.50
C TRP A 111 -7.35 -11.28 5.08
N THR A 112 -7.87 -11.04 3.90
CA THR A 112 -8.82 -11.92 3.19
C THR A 112 -8.38 -12.05 1.74
N LYS A 113 -9.10 -12.87 0.95
CA LYS A 113 -8.82 -13.02 -0.47
C LYS A 113 -8.86 -11.68 -1.24
N THR A 114 -9.70 -10.74 -0.80
CA THR A 114 -9.99 -9.51 -1.56
C THR A 114 -9.73 -8.21 -0.81
N TYR A 115 -9.49 -8.28 0.51
CA TYR A 115 -9.29 -7.11 1.37
C TYR A 115 -8.13 -7.29 2.34
N ILE A 116 -7.48 -6.17 2.65
CA ILE A 116 -6.63 -6.03 3.83
C ILE A 116 -7.25 -4.93 4.67
N TYR A 117 -7.52 -5.15 5.95
CA TYR A 117 -8.19 -4.15 6.77
C TYR A 117 -7.64 -4.07 8.19
N MET A 118 -7.84 -2.91 8.82
CA MET A 118 -7.48 -2.70 10.21
C MET A 118 -8.45 -3.45 11.13
N ALA A 119 -7.92 -4.26 12.04
CA ALA A 119 -8.69 -5.08 12.96
C ALA A 119 -9.71 -4.21 13.73
N GLY A 120 -11.00 -4.59 13.65
CA GLY A 120 -12.10 -3.87 14.27
C GLY A 120 -12.60 -2.63 13.50
N LYS A 121 -12.10 -2.36 12.29
CA LYS A 121 -12.49 -1.20 11.45
C LYS A 121 -12.70 -1.54 9.96
N GLU A 122 -13.08 -2.79 9.67
CA GLU A 122 -13.17 -3.36 8.31
C GLU A 122 -13.93 -2.51 7.29
N LYS A 123 -15.03 -1.86 7.70
CA LYS A 123 -15.90 -1.09 6.78
C LYS A 123 -15.31 0.24 6.31
N ARG A 124 -14.29 0.77 6.99
CA ARG A 124 -13.79 2.13 6.75
C ARG A 124 -12.28 2.27 6.68
N TRP A 125 -11.54 1.21 7.00
CA TRP A 125 -10.08 1.21 7.03
C TRP A 125 -9.55 -0.04 6.34
N PHE A 126 -9.36 0.04 5.03
CA PHE A 126 -9.03 -1.12 4.22
C PHE A 126 -8.31 -0.78 2.91
N ALA A 127 -7.69 -1.81 2.33
CA ALA A 127 -7.19 -1.86 0.97
C ALA A 127 -7.95 -2.91 0.15
N THR A 128 -8.25 -2.63 -1.12
CA THR A 128 -9.00 -3.53 -2.01
C THR A 128 -8.46 -3.50 -3.45
N ALA A 129 -8.60 -4.63 -4.15
CA ALA A 129 -8.31 -4.76 -5.58
C ALA A 129 -9.52 -4.36 -6.43
N ARG A 130 -9.32 -3.56 -7.47
CA ARG A 130 -10.34 -3.19 -8.46
C ARG A 130 -9.78 -3.28 -9.88
N THR A 131 -10.67 -3.45 -10.86
CA THR A 131 -10.27 -3.33 -12.27
C THR A 131 -10.44 -1.88 -12.73
N ALA A 132 -9.48 -1.38 -13.50
CA ALA A 132 -9.52 -0.03 -14.07
C ALA A 132 -10.51 0.11 -15.25
N THR A 133 -11.22 -0.97 -15.60
CA THR A 133 -12.03 -1.07 -16.83
C THR A 133 -13.36 -0.32 -16.81
N LYS A 134 -13.87 0.09 -15.64
CA LYS A 134 -15.13 0.83 -15.52
C LYS A 134 -15.01 1.98 -14.51
N PRO A 135 -15.33 3.24 -14.91
CA PRO A 135 -15.31 4.40 -14.00
C PRO A 135 -16.18 4.23 -12.74
N GLU A 136 -17.29 3.50 -12.86
CA GLU A 136 -18.22 3.15 -11.78
C GLU A 136 -17.52 2.49 -10.57
N ASN A 137 -16.47 1.69 -10.82
CA ASN A 137 -15.73 0.97 -9.77
C ASN A 137 -14.94 1.90 -8.83
N MET A 138 -14.78 3.17 -9.22
CA MET A 138 -13.98 4.18 -8.51
C MET A 138 -14.85 5.22 -7.78
N GLN A 139 -16.15 5.32 -8.12
CA GLN A 139 -17.04 6.39 -7.67
C GLN A 139 -17.41 6.33 -6.17
N GLY A 140 -17.33 5.17 -5.52
CA GLY A 140 -17.72 4.96 -4.12
C GLY A 140 -16.68 5.35 -3.05
N PHE A 141 -15.53 5.91 -3.43
CA PHE A 141 -14.44 6.20 -2.49
C PHE A 141 -14.39 7.66 -1.99
N HIS A 142 -15.31 8.51 -2.46
CA HIS A 142 -15.48 9.88 -1.99
C HIS A 142 -16.36 9.94 -0.73
N GLU A 143 -15.79 9.64 0.43
CA GLU A 143 -16.36 10.08 1.72
C GLU A 143 -15.58 11.30 2.21
N ASN A 144 -16.29 12.37 2.56
CA ASN A 144 -15.78 13.74 2.79
C ASN A 144 -14.65 13.92 3.84
N ASN A 145 -14.16 12.86 4.49
CA ASN A 145 -13.11 12.92 5.52
C ASN A 145 -12.10 11.75 5.52
N ASN A 146 -12.13 10.85 4.52
CA ASN A 146 -11.20 9.70 4.48
C ASN A 146 -10.11 9.91 3.42
N SER A 147 -8.85 9.63 3.76
CA SER A 147 -7.75 9.67 2.80
C SER A 147 -7.86 8.48 1.84
N VAL A 148 -7.93 8.76 0.55
CA VAL A 148 -7.91 7.74 -0.52
C VAL A 148 -6.50 7.67 -1.10
N PHE A 149 -5.97 6.45 -1.22
CA PHE A 149 -4.71 6.20 -1.91
C PHE A 149 -4.96 5.25 -3.07
N MET A 150 -4.48 5.63 -4.25
CA MET A 150 -4.70 4.89 -5.48
C MET A 150 -3.36 4.45 -6.05
N LEU A 151 -3.22 3.15 -6.28
CA LEU A 151 -2.05 2.56 -6.90
C LEU A 151 -2.46 1.90 -8.21
N GLU A 152 -1.81 2.26 -9.30
CA GLU A 152 -2.02 1.64 -10.60
C GLU A 152 -0.91 0.63 -10.89
N TYR A 153 -1.25 -0.64 -10.88
CA TYR A 153 -0.37 -1.73 -11.29
C TYR A 153 -0.42 -1.87 -12.81
N LEU A 154 0.67 -1.51 -13.48
CA LEU A 154 0.83 -1.66 -14.93
C LEU A 154 1.96 -2.67 -15.23
N ASN A 155 1.58 -3.86 -15.69
CA ASN A 155 2.54 -4.70 -16.41
C ASN A 155 2.81 -4.06 -17.78
N ALA A 156 4.08 -4.02 -18.18
CA ALA A 156 4.50 -3.44 -19.46
C ALA A 156 3.90 -4.13 -20.70
N GLU A 157 3.18 -5.24 -20.53
CA GLU A 157 2.44 -5.94 -21.58
C GLU A 157 1.06 -5.35 -21.87
N SER A 158 0.55 -4.44 -21.02
CA SER A 158 -0.67 -3.67 -21.31
C SER A 158 -0.34 -2.48 -22.21
N ARG A 159 0.15 -2.77 -23.42
CA ARG A 159 0.09 -1.84 -24.54
C ARG A 159 -1.22 -2.11 -25.28
N ILE A 160 -2.08 -1.09 -25.32
CA ILE A 160 -3.03 -0.90 -26.42
C ILE A 160 -2.19 -0.47 -27.64
#